data_AF-A0A081BZE1-F1
#
_entry.id   AF-A0A081BZE1-F1
#
_cell.length_a   1.000
_cell.length_b   1.000
_cell.length_c   1.000
_cell.angle_alpha   90.00
_cell.angle_beta   90.00
_cell.angle_gamma   90.00
#
_symmetry.space_group_name_H-M   'P 1'
#
loop_
_entity.id
_entity.type
_entity.pdbx_description
1 polymer ?
#
loop_
_entity_poly.entity_id
_entity_poly.type
_entity_poly.pdbx_seq_one_letter_code
_entity_poly.pdbx_strand_id
1 'polypeptide(L)'
;MTALDDRQPRCSPNERRVCLILIVVGLALIGFFGFRAIRSHIRLAHTSLNPETADIEAIRGWMTVPYIAKAYNVPEDYLFTALNIPAAENRKRSLFRIHHLYHFSEKGKIIEIVKAAIQQYRQTLPPQPGPSNE
;
A
#
# COMPACT_ATOMS: atom_id res chain seq x y z
N MET A 1 45.00 -23.32 41.46
CA MET A 1 43.83 -23.65 42.31
C MET A 1 42.92 -22.43 42.27
N THR A 2 41.87 -22.55 41.48
CA THR A 2 40.97 -21.50 40.97
C THR A 2 40.02 -21.00 42.05
N ALA A 3 40.16 -19.74 42.47
CA ALA A 3 39.10 -19.02 43.16
C ALA A 3 38.31 -18.26 42.09
N LEU A 4 37.19 -18.83 41.66
CA LEU A 4 36.22 -18.16 40.81
C LEU A 4 35.58 -17.04 41.65
N ASP A 5 35.85 -15.79 41.26
CA ASP A 5 35.24 -14.56 41.78
C ASP A 5 33.76 -14.54 41.38
N ASP A 6 32.91 -15.18 42.19
CA ASP A 6 31.45 -15.19 42.03
C ASP A 6 30.85 -13.93 42.64
N ARG A 7 31.14 -12.77 42.01
CA ARG A 7 30.39 -11.54 42.30
C ARG A 7 29.04 -11.62 41.60
N GLN A 8 28.08 -12.24 42.28
CA GLN A 8 26.67 -12.06 41.97
C GLN A 8 26.36 -10.55 42.00
N PRO A 9 25.93 -9.93 40.88
CA PRO A 9 25.53 -8.53 40.89
C PRO A 9 24.28 -8.43 41.77
N ARG A 10 24.41 -7.81 42.94
CA ARG A 10 23.28 -7.54 43.84
C ARG A 10 22.42 -6.46 43.20
N CYS A 11 21.57 -6.84 42.25
CA CYS A 11 20.55 -5.93 41.73
C CYS A 11 19.58 -5.62 42.87
N SER A 12 19.56 -4.35 43.26
CA SER A 12 18.65 -3.87 44.28
C SER A 12 17.19 -3.98 43.79
N PRO A 13 16.19 -4.21 44.68
CA PRO A 13 14.78 -4.35 44.28
C PRO A 13 14.21 -3.12 43.55
N ASN A 14 14.84 -1.97 43.71
CA ASN A 14 14.57 -0.72 43.01
C ASN A 14 15.22 -0.69 41.61
N GLU A 15 16.48 -1.13 41.44
CA GLU A 15 17.09 -1.25 40.10
C GLU A 15 16.30 -2.22 39.21
N ARG A 16 15.89 -3.36 39.78
CA ARG A 16 15.10 -4.36 39.05
C ARG A 16 13.76 -3.78 38.58
N ARG A 17 13.14 -2.91 39.39
CA ARG A 17 11.92 -2.17 39.03
C ARG A 17 12.17 -1.13 37.95
N VAL A 18 13.28 -0.38 38.03
CA VAL A 18 13.64 0.61 37.00
C VAL A 18 13.90 -0.07 35.65
N CYS A 19 14.64 -1.18 35.63
CA CYS A 19 14.86 -1.94 34.40
C CYS A 19 13.55 -2.47 33.81
N LEU A 20 12.65 -3.00 34.64
CA LEU A 20 11.34 -3.48 34.17
C LEU A 20 10.49 -2.33 33.57
N ILE A 21 10.46 -1.17 34.23
CA ILE A 21 9.74 0.00 33.74
C ILE A 21 10.30 0.44 32.39
N LEU A 22 11.63 0.52 32.24
CA LEU A 22 12.26 0.90 30.97
C LEU A 22 11.90 -0.05 29.83
N ILE A 23 11.91 -1.37 30.09
CA ILE A 23 11.57 -2.38 29.08
C ILE A 23 10.12 -2.24 28.64
N VAL A 24 9.19 -2.06 29.59
CA VAL A 24 7.77 -1.87 29.29
C VAL A 24 7.53 -0.59 28.49
N VAL A 25 8.19 0.51 28.87
CA VAL A 25 8.10 1.78 28.13
C VAL A 25 8.64 1.62 26.70
N GLY A 26 9.78 0.94 26.52
CA GLY A 26 10.34 0.65 25.20
C GLY A 26 9.38 -0.16 24.33
N LEU A 27 8.81 -1.24 24.87
CA LEU A 27 7.80 -2.06 24.18
C LEU A 27 6.56 -1.27 23.82
N ALA A 28 6.07 -0.43 24.73
CA ALA A 28 4.92 0.44 24.48
C ALA A 28 5.20 1.44 23.35
N LEU A 29 6.37 2.05 23.31
CA LEU A 29 6.78 2.96 22.24
C LEU A 29 6.91 2.24 20.90
N ILE A 30 7.57 1.07 20.85
CA ILE A 30 7.71 0.27 19.63
C ILE A 30 6.34 -0.16 19.10
N GLY A 31 5.47 -0.67 19.98
CA GLY A 31 4.11 -1.05 19.63
C GLY A 31 3.29 0.13 19.13
N PHE A 32 3.34 1.27 19.84
CA PHE A 32 2.58 2.46 19.48
C PHE A 32 3.07 3.10 18.17
N PHE A 33 4.38 3.26 17.99
CA PHE A 33 4.96 3.85 16.78
C PHE A 33 4.83 2.91 15.58
N GLY A 34 5.06 1.60 15.79
CA GLY A 34 4.83 0.57 14.78
C GLY A 34 3.36 0.53 14.35
N PHE A 35 2.44 0.49 15.31
CA PHE A 35 0.99 0.51 15.04
C PHE A 35 0.55 1.81 14.36
N ARG A 36 1.08 2.97 14.77
CA ARG A 36 0.77 4.26 14.15
C ARG A 36 1.29 4.34 12.71
N ALA A 37 2.51 3.86 12.44
CA ALA A 37 3.09 3.83 11.11
C ALA A 37 2.33 2.88 10.17
N ILE A 38 2.03 1.67 10.65
CA ILE A 38 1.24 0.66 9.93
C ILE A 38 -0.16 1.21 9.65
N ARG A 39 -0.84 1.77 10.66
CA ARG A 39 -2.18 2.34 10.50
C ARG A 39 -2.20 3.54 9.55
N SER A 40 -1.13 4.31 9.41
CA SER A 40 -1.04 5.42 8.44
C SER A 40 -0.93 4.92 7.00
N HIS A 41 -0.16 3.86 6.76
CA HIS A 41 -0.06 3.24 5.44
C HIS A 41 -1.33 2.47 5.07
N ILE A 42 -1.94 1.80 6.05
CA ILE A 42 -3.17 1.02 5.87
C ILE A 42 -4.40 1.93 5.66
N ARG A 43 -4.44 3.15 6.23
CA ARG A 43 -5.53 4.10 5.96
C ARG A 43 -5.58 4.55 4.50
N LEU A 44 -4.41 4.75 3.87
CA LEU A 44 -4.32 5.05 2.44
C LEU A 44 -4.75 3.86 1.59
N ALA A 45 -4.46 2.63 2.04
CA ALA A 45 -4.91 1.41 1.38
C ALA A 45 -6.45 1.22 1.49
N HIS A 46 -7.07 1.53 2.63
CA HIS A 46 -8.52 1.37 2.80
C HIS A 46 -9.37 2.45 2.13
N THR A 47 -8.90 3.69 1.98
CA THR A 47 -9.64 4.71 1.19
C THR A 47 -9.77 4.30 -0.28
N SER A 48 -8.82 3.51 -0.81
CA SER A 48 -8.88 2.95 -2.17
C SER A 48 -9.64 1.63 -2.29
N LEU A 49 -10.14 1.04 -1.19
CA LEU A 49 -10.80 -0.28 -1.18
C LEU A 49 -12.32 -0.23 -1.30
N ASN A 50 -12.95 0.95 -1.41
CA ASN A 50 -14.31 1.04 -1.95
C ASN A 50 -14.21 1.21 -3.47
N PRO A 51 -14.30 0.14 -4.28
CA PRO A 51 -14.24 0.24 -5.73
C PRO A 51 -15.33 1.16 -6.30
N GLU A 52 -16.43 1.35 -5.56
CA GLU A 52 -17.54 2.25 -5.91
C GLU A 52 -17.22 3.74 -5.72
N THR A 53 -16.37 4.11 -4.76
CA THR A 53 -16.01 5.52 -4.48
C THR A 53 -14.54 5.84 -4.75
N ALA A 54 -13.77 4.89 -5.28
CA ALA A 54 -12.39 5.15 -5.67
C ALA A 54 -12.37 6.22 -6.76
N ASP A 55 -11.94 7.42 -6.38
CA ASP A 55 -11.84 8.58 -7.24
C ASP A 55 -10.80 8.30 -8.34
N ILE A 56 -11.21 8.46 -9.59
CA ILE A 56 -10.36 8.24 -10.76
C ILE A 56 -9.24 9.31 -10.79
N GLU A 57 -9.47 10.46 -10.15
CA GLU A 57 -8.47 11.53 -9.98
C GLU A 57 -7.34 11.16 -9.02
N ALA A 58 -7.50 10.14 -8.18
CA ALA A 58 -6.45 9.69 -7.25
C ALA A 58 -5.32 8.90 -7.94
N ILE A 59 -5.48 8.54 -9.23
CA ILE A 59 -4.46 7.78 -9.99
C ILE A 59 -3.22 8.65 -10.21
N ARG A 60 -2.07 8.19 -9.70
CA ARG A 60 -0.79 8.89 -9.84
C ARG A 60 0.20 8.09 -10.68
N GLY A 61 1.10 8.78 -11.38
CA GLY A 61 2.10 8.17 -12.26
C GLY A 61 3.10 7.22 -11.58
N TRP A 62 3.24 7.25 -10.26
CA TRP A 62 4.09 6.29 -9.54
C TRP A 62 3.43 4.90 -9.37
N MET A 63 2.10 4.80 -9.55
CA MET A 63 1.36 3.54 -9.40
C MET A 63 1.70 2.56 -10.53
N THR A 64 1.61 1.26 -10.26
CA THR A 64 1.77 0.19 -11.26
C THR A 64 0.40 -0.23 -11.80
N VAL A 65 0.38 -0.74 -13.03
CA VAL A 65 -0.85 -1.27 -13.66
C VAL A 65 -1.53 -2.35 -12.79
N PRO A 66 -0.84 -3.38 -12.25
CA PRO A 66 -1.50 -4.38 -11.41
C PRO A 66 -1.99 -3.82 -10.05
N TYR A 67 -1.37 -2.76 -9.54
CA TYR A 67 -1.88 -2.09 -8.34
C TYR A 67 -3.19 -1.36 -8.64
N ILE A 68 -3.25 -0.64 -9.76
CA ILE A 68 -4.46 0.05 -10.23
C ILE A 68 -5.58 -0.96 -10.52
N ALA A 69 -5.26 -2.06 -11.20
CA ALA A 69 -6.19 -3.15 -11.48
C ALA A 69 -6.88 -3.66 -10.20
N LYS A 70 -6.10 -3.93 -9.15
CA LYS A 70 -6.62 -4.37 -7.85
C LYS A 70 -7.39 -3.27 -7.11
N ALA A 71 -6.89 -2.03 -7.12
CA ALA A 71 -7.51 -0.92 -6.39
C ALA A 71 -8.86 -0.50 -7.00
N TYR A 72 -9.00 -0.52 -8.32
CA TYR A 72 -10.20 -0.11 -9.03
C TYR A 72 -11.08 -1.28 -9.49
N ASN A 73 -10.73 -2.51 -9.10
CA ASN A 73 -11.41 -3.76 -9.47
C ASN A 73 -11.59 -3.93 -10.99
N VAL A 74 -10.55 -3.60 -11.75
CA VAL A 74 -10.51 -3.70 -13.22
C VAL A 74 -9.51 -4.80 -13.60
N PRO A 75 -9.82 -5.67 -14.60
CA PRO A 75 -8.88 -6.65 -15.10
C PRO A 75 -7.57 -6.00 -15.56
N GLU A 76 -6.43 -6.52 -15.11
CA GLU A 76 -5.12 -5.98 -15.49
C GLU A 76 -4.86 -6.07 -17.00
N ASP A 77 -5.30 -7.16 -17.64
CA ASP A 77 -5.12 -7.37 -19.07
C ASP A 77 -5.93 -6.36 -19.89
N TYR A 78 -7.08 -5.90 -19.38
CA TYR A 78 -7.86 -4.83 -19.99
C TYR A 78 -7.09 -3.50 -19.99
N LEU A 79 -6.43 -3.16 -18.87
CA LEU A 79 -5.60 -1.95 -18.77
C LEU A 79 -4.36 -2.02 -19.66
N PHE A 80 -3.68 -3.17 -19.74
CA PHE A 80 -2.52 -3.36 -20.63
C PHE A 80 -2.92 -3.27 -22.10
N THR A 81 -4.08 -3.81 -22.47
CA THR A 81 -4.64 -3.72 -23.83
C THR A 81 -5.00 -2.28 -24.17
N ALA A 82 -5.66 -1.54 -23.28
CA ALA A 82 -5.99 -0.12 -23.47
C ALA A 82 -4.74 0.76 -23.63
N LEU A 83 -3.65 0.39 -22.96
CA LEU A 83 -2.35 1.06 -23.07
C LEU A 83 -1.52 0.58 -24.27
N ASN A 84 -1.95 -0.45 -25.00
CA ASN A 84 -1.24 -1.08 -26.11
C ASN A 84 0.21 -1.46 -25.76
N ILE A 85 0.42 -2.04 -24.57
CA ILE A 85 1.74 -2.45 -24.06
C ILE A 85 1.73 -3.93 -23.63
N PRO A 86 2.86 -4.65 -23.78
CA PRO A 86 2.96 -6.03 -23.32
C PRO A 86 2.94 -6.12 -21.79
N ALA A 87 2.01 -6.92 -21.25
CA ALA A 87 1.84 -7.11 -19.81
C ALA A 87 3.05 -7.78 -19.15
N ALA A 88 3.65 -8.79 -19.80
CA ALA A 88 4.73 -9.61 -19.24
C ALA A 88 5.95 -8.79 -18.81
N GLU A 89 6.32 -7.78 -19.60
CA GLU A 89 7.53 -6.97 -19.36
C GLU A 89 7.29 -5.75 -18.46
N ASN A 90 6.02 -5.35 -18.31
CA ASN A 90 5.63 -4.08 -17.69
C ASN A 90 4.86 -4.22 -16.38
N ARG A 91 4.46 -5.43 -15.95
CA ARG A 91 3.76 -5.68 -14.67
C ARG A 91 4.45 -5.09 -13.44
N LYS A 92 5.78 -5.09 -13.40
CA LYS A 92 6.57 -4.54 -12.27
C LYS A 92 6.94 -3.05 -12.43
N ARG A 93 6.54 -2.41 -13.53
CA ARG A 93 6.94 -1.03 -13.85
C ARG A 93 5.83 -0.06 -13.45
N SER A 94 6.22 1.10 -12.94
CA SER A 94 5.29 2.20 -12.68
C SER A 94 4.84 2.85 -13.98
N LEU A 95 3.67 3.50 -13.97
CA LEU A 95 3.17 4.25 -15.13
C LEU A 95 4.16 5.31 -15.61
N PHE A 96 4.89 5.97 -14.71
CA PHE A 96 5.93 6.94 -15.05
C PHE A 96 7.09 6.30 -15.81
N ARG A 97 7.47 5.07 -15.41
CA ARG A 97 8.51 4.33 -16.11
C ARG A 97 8.04 3.87 -17.49
N ILE A 98 6.79 3.42 -17.60
CA ILE A 98 6.17 3.03 -18.88
C ILE A 98 6.04 4.25 -19.81
N HIS A 99 5.62 5.40 -19.28
CA HIS A 99 5.56 6.68 -20.01
C HIS A 99 6.89 7.01 -20.70
N HIS A 100 7.98 6.86 -19.95
CA HIS A 100 9.33 7.12 -20.46
C HIS A 100 9.80 6.08 -21.49
N LEU A 101 9.45 4.81 -21.31
CA LEU A 101 9.88 3.71 -22.19
C LEU A 101 9.18 3.70 -23.54
N TYR A 102 7.89 4.04 -23.56
CA TYR A 102 7.07 4.03 -24.77
C TYR A 102 6.91 5.43 -25.38
N HIS A 103 7.74 6.39 -24.95
CA HIS A 103 7.78 7.76 -25.47
C HIS A 103 6.40 8.42 -25.61
N PHE A 104 5.54 8.26 -24.59
CA PHE A 104 4.27 8.97 -24.57
C PHE A 104 4.57 10.49 -24.60
N SER A 105 4.32 11.14 -25.73
CA SER A 105 4.83 12.50 -26.02
C SER A 105 4.36 13.58 -25.03
N GLU A 106 3.23 13.37 -24.35
CA GLU A 106 2.65 14.31 -23.40
C GLU A 106 2.75 13.77 -21.97
N LYS A 107 3.23 14.61 -21.05
CA LYS A 107 3.27 14.29 -19.61
C LYS A 107 1.84 14.08 -19.12
N GLY A 108 1.56 12.88 -18.58
CA GLY A 108 0.25 12.55 -18.03
C GLY A 108 -0.72 11.88 -18.99
N LYS A 109 -0.43 11.79 -20.30
CA LYS A 109 -1.29 11.10 -21.28
C LYS A 109 -1.55 9.65 -20.94
N ILE A 110 -0.53 8.97 -20.37
CA ILE A 110 -0.68 7.59 -19.91
C ILE A 110 -1.70 7.47 -18.75
N ILE A 111 -1.77 8.49 -17.89
CA ILE A 111 -2.71 8.54 -16.78
C ILE A 111 -4.11 8.75 -17.34
N GLU A 112 -4.28 9.68 -18.29
CA GLU A 112 -5.56 9.94 -18.95
C GLU A 112 -6.10 8.70 -19.67
N ILE A 113 -5.27 7.95 -20.39
CA ILE A 113 -5.67 6.70 -21.05
C ILE A 113 -6.17 5.68 -20.02
N VAL A 114 -5.45 5.52 -18.89
CA VAL A 114 -5.87 4.61 -17.82
C VAL A 114 -7.17 5.08 -17.17
N LYS A 115 -7.32 6.38 -16.91
CA LYS A 115 -8.56 6.96 -16.36
C LYS A 115 -9.73 6.70 -17.28
N ALA A 116 -9.57 6.96 -18.58
CA ALA A 116 -10.59 6.72 -19.60
C ALA A 116 -10.95 5.23 -19.69
N ALA A 117 -9.97 4.33 -19.66
CA ALA A 117 -10.20 2.89 -19.66
C ALA A 117 -11.01 2.43 -18.43
N ILE A 118 -10.66 2.91 -17.23
CA ILE A 118 -11.40 2.58 -16.00
C ILE A 118 -12.83 3.14 -16.05
N GLN A 119 -13.00 4.37 -16.54
CA GLN A 119 -14.31 4.99 -16.69
C GLN A 119 -15.20 4.20 -17.65
N GLN A 120 -14.65 3.80 -18.80
CA GLN A 120 -15.34 2.97 -19.79
C GLN A 120 -15.69 1.58 -19.22
N TYR A 121 -14.79 0.98 -18.45
CA TYR A 121 -15.05 -0.29 -17.77
C TYR A 121 -16.16 -0.17 -16.73
N ARG A 122 -16.21 0.92 -15.97
CA ARG A 122 -17.29 1.17 -15.00
C ARG A 122 -18.66 1.36 -15.67
N GLN A 123 -18.70 2.03 -16.82
CA GLN A 123 -19.94 2.23 -17.59
C GLN A 123 -20.49 0.94 -18.22
N THR A 124 -19.61 -0.05 -18.43
CA THR A 124 -19.98 -1.35 -19.01
C THR A 124 -20.32 -2.40 -17.96
N LEU A 125 -20.08 -2.11 -16.68
CA LEU A 125 -20.51 -2.96 -15.57
C LEU A 125 -22.03 -2.80 -15.38
N PRO A 126 -22.83 -3.89 -15.35
CA PRO A 126 -24.23 -3.79 -14.95
C PRO A 126 -24.31 -3.21 -13.53
N PRO A 127 -25.30 -2.34 -13.23
CA PRO A 127 -25.47 -1.77 -11.91
C PRO A 127 -25.59 -2.92 -10.90
N GLN A 128 -24.66 -2.96 -9.94
CA GLN A 128 -24.73 -3.92 -8.86
C GLN A 128 -26.07 -3.70 -8.13
N PRO A 129 -26.90 -4.74 -7.94
CA PRO A 129 -28.05 -4.63 -7.07
C PRO A 129 -27.51 -4.26 -5.68
N GLY A 130 -27.80 -3.03 -5.25
CA GLY A 130 -27.49 -2.58 -3.89
C GLY A 130 -28.09 -3.55 -2.87
N PRO A 131 -27.56 -3.62 -1.65
CA PRO A 131 -28.07 -4.52 -0.62
C PRO A 131 -29.58 -4.30 -0.50
N SER A 132 -30.34 -5.33 -0.87
CA SER A 132 -31.78 -5.41 -0.67
C SER A 132 -32.02 -5.29 0.83
N ASN A 133 -32.37 -4.09 1.25
CA ASN A 133 -32.94 -3.79 2.54
C ASN A 133 -34.38 -4.36 2.55
N GLU A 134 -34.44 -5.67 2.76
CA GLU A 134 -35.62 -6.43 3.21
C GLU A 134 -35.82 -6.24 4.71
#